data_AF-A0A9E5NQ71-F1
#
_entry.id   AF-A0A9E5NQ71-F1
#
_cell.length_a   1.000
_cell.length_b   1.000
_cell.length_c   1.000
_cell.angle_alpha   90.00
_cell.angle_beta   90.00
_cell.angle_gamma   90.00
#
_symmetry.space_group_name_H-M   'P 1'
#
loop_
_entity.id
_entity.type
_entity.pdbx_description
1 polymer ?
#
loop_
_entity_poly.entity_id
_entity_poly.type
_entity_poly.pdbx_seq_one_letter_code
_entity_poly.pdbx_strand_id
1 'polypeptide(L)'
;MGPAWAVLCGAVASGALELDWHTVVTLPLAVLLADSLLGSVWSVVNSDLRVAEGAPTGNPGRKTPVPSLPYTLPGSASARFFEFLSKRMAWWRSTVWPQKGNLVLGLAFNSLLALLVSALLGGVPVLLTAIALALAGCRLVLRSSREGVRLALGSCFLAGLPWLLGYTSFGDLGSLGSEPGVTVEALAMAAIYALAYHSYQVLSAEGLSGGAALLNLAHVTAAAMLVVVKQPILAGGVALLFLPQLLLQPALLTTHDGLGYLRQVQAPTMAAMMVTALATAV
;
A
#
# COMPACT_ATOMS: atom_id res chain seq x y z
N MET A 1 10.09 -8.40 -1.96
CA MET A 1 9.83 -6.96 -1.69
C MET A 1 8.71 -6.89 -0.66
N GLY A 2 8.99 -6.41 0.55
CA GLY A 2 7.98 -6.29 1.61
C GLY A 2 7.82 -4.85 2.09
N PRO A 3 6.69 -4.51 2.74
CA PRO A 3 6.46 -3.21 3.39
C PRO A 3 7.63 -2.79 4.30
N ALA A 4 8.23 -3.74 5.03
CA ALA A 4 9.40 -3.49 5.88
C ALA A 4 10.58 -2.86 5.11
N TRP A 5 10.86 -3.34 3.89
CA TRP A 5 11.95 -2.81 3.06
C TRP A 5 11.63 -1.39 2.56
N ALA A 6 10.36 -1.14 2.24
CA ALA A 6 9.91 0.19 1.84
C ALA A 6 10.05 1.20 2.99
N VAL A 7 9.65 0.83 4.22
CA VAL A 7 9.88 1.65 5.43
C VAL A 7 11.36 1.95 5.60
N LEU A 8 12.23 0.94 5.49
CA LEU A 8 13.66 1.13 5.65
C LEU A 8 14.22 2.09 4.59
N CYS A 9 13.83 1.92 3.32
CA CYS A 9 14.25 2.84 2.25
C CYS A 9 13.73 4.26 2.47
N GLY A 10 12.50 4.43 2.95
CA GLY A 10 11.96 5.75 3.29
C GLY A 10 12.72 6.40 4.45
N ALA A 11 13.02 5.63 5.50
CA ALA A 11 13.83 6.09 6.62
C ALA A 11 15.23 6.52 6.16
N VAL A 12 15.90 5.72 5.32
CA VAL A 12 17.20 6.07 4.71
C VAL A 12 17.10 7.35 3.89
N ALA A 13 16.08 7.47 3.06
CA ALA A 13 15.84 8.64 2.23
C ALA A 13 15.58 9.93 3.03
N SER A 14 15.15 9.84 4.29
CA SER A 14 14.96 11.02 5.14
C SER A 14 16.28 11.71 5.50
N GLY A 15 17.43 11.03 5.38
CA GLY A 15 18.73 11.55 5.80
C GLY A 15 18.92 11.72 7.32
N ALA A 16 17.86 11.51 8.11
CA ALA A 16 17.83 11.75 9.55
C ALA A 16 18.08 10.49 10.40
N LEU A 17 18.72 9.45 9.82
CA LEU A 17 19.12 8.24 10.53
C LEU A 17 20.39 8.50 11.35
N GLU A 18 20.24 9.23 12.45
CA GLU A 18 21.25 9.27 13.49
C GLU A 18 21.13 8.01 14.37
N LEU A 19 22.27 7.44 14.75
CA LEU A 19 22.33 6.21 15.56
C LEU A 19 22.06 6.53 17.04
N ASP A 20 20.87 7.06 17.30
CA ASP A 20 20.35 7.39 18.62
C ASP A 20 19.37 6.32 19.12
N TRP A 21 19.19 6.25 20.44
CA TRP A 21 18.20 5.36 21.06
C TRP A 21 16.80 5.58 20.51
N HIS A 22 16.42 6.83 20.22
CA HIS A 22 15.15 7.14 19.60
C HIS A 22 14.98 6.40 18.26
N THR A 23 15.99 6.47 17.38
CA THR A 23 16.00 5.80 16.08
C THR A 23 15.90 4.28 16.19
N VAL A 24 16.63 3.71 17.15
CA VAL A 24 16.63 2.25 17.40
C VAL A 24 15.24 1.76 17.83
N VAL A 25 14.43 2.60 18.49
CA VAL A 25 13.06 2.25 18.91
C VAL A 25 12.02 2.59 17.84
N THR A 26 12.13 3.73 17.16
CA THR A 26 11.13 4.15 16.15
C THR A 26 11.18 3.31 14.88
N LEU A 27 12.36 2.91 14.42
CA LEU A 27 12.49 2.08 13.20
C LEU A 27 11.74 0.75 13.30
N PRO A 28 11.95 -0.09 14.35
CA PRO A 28 11.21 -1.34 14.48
C PRO A 28 9.71 -1.10 14.73
N LEU A 29 9.30 -0.02 15.40
CA LEU A 29 7.89 0.34 15.53
C LEU A 29 7.25 0.66 14.18
N ALA A 30 7.93 1.45 13.34
CA ALA A 30 7.46 1.78 11.99
C ALA A 30 7.41 0.53 11.09
N VAL A 31 8.41 -0.36 11.18
CA VAL A 31 8.42 -1.63 10.47
C VAL A 31 7.31 -2.57 10.95
N LEU A 32 7.11 -2.70 12.26
CA LEU A 32 6.02 -3.48 12.88
C LEU A 32 4.65 -2.97 12.42
N LEU A 33 4.47 -1.64 12.40
CA LEU A 33 3.25 -0.99 11.96
C LEU A 33 2.97 -1.30 10.48
N ALA A 34 3.94 -1.10 9.59
CA ALA A 34 3.75 -1.30 8.16
C ALA A 34 3.61 -2.78 7.76
N ASP A 35 4.46 -3.65 8.28
CA ASP A 35 4.56 -5.03 7.83
C ASP A 35 3.60 -5.95 8.58
N SER A 36 3.55 -5.86 9.91
CA SER A 36 2.71 -6.76 10.72
C SER A 36 1.28 -6.25 10.85
N LEU A 37 1.10 -5.02 11.33
CA LEU A 37 -0.24 -4.50 11.63
C LEU A 37 -1.00 -4.19 10.34
N LEU A 38 -0.48 -3.29 9.51
CA LEU A 38 -1.10 -2.94 8.24
C LEU A 38 -1.09 -4.11 7.24
N GLY A 39 -0.03 -4.91 7.21
CA GLY A 39 0.01 -6.13 6.40
C GLY A 39 -1.07 -7.14 6.77
N SER A 40 -1.36 -7.34 8.07
CA SER A 40 -2.46 -8.21 8.51
C SER A 40 -3.84 -7.67 8.15
N VAL A 41 -4.05 -6.35 8.27
CA VAL A 41 -5.28 -5.69 7.85
C VAL A 41 -5.50 -5.94 6.36
N TRP A 42 -4.47 -5.73 5.56
CA TRP A 42 -4.53 -5.93 4.12
C TRP A 42 -4.73 -7.39 3.71
N SER A 43 -4.06 -8.32 4.39
CA SER A 43 -4.19 -9.75 4.09
C SER A 43 -5.61 -10.24 4.32
N VAL A 44 -6.23 -9.87 5.44
CA VAL A 44 -7.65 -10.18 5.74
C VAL A 44 -8.58 -9.57 4.70
N VAL A 45 -8.33 -8.30 4.33
CA VAL A 45 -9.08 -7.62 3.28
C VAL A 45 -8.94 -8.31 1.92
N ASN A 46 -7.78 -8.90 1.64
CA ASN A 46 -7.49 -9.56 0.38
C ASN A 46 -8.00 -11.01 0.31
N SER A 47 -7.91 -11.77 1.40
CA SER A 47 -8.29 -13.19 1.47
C SER A 47 -9.81 -13.40 1.49
N ASP A 48 -10.54 -12.61 2.27
CA ASP A 48 -11.82 -13.07 2.79
C ASP A 48 -13.07 -12.51 2.11
N LEU A 49 -12.96 -11.42 1.35
CA LEU A 49 -14.15 -10.85 0.68
C LEU A 49 -14.44 -11.44 -0.70
N ARG A 50 -13.49 -12.12 -1.33
CA ARG A 50 -13.74 -12.85 -2.59
C ARG A 50 -14.78 -13.96 -2.41
N VAL A 51 -14.86 -14.56 -1.21
CA VAL A 51 -15.80 -15.64 -0.90
C VAL A 51 -17.22 -15.12 -0.64
N ALA A 52 -17.39 -13.91 -0.11
CA ALA A 52 -18.70 -13.34 0.19
C ALA A 52 -19.46 -12.87 -1.07
N GLU A 53 -18.76 -12.52 -2.15
CA GLU A 53 -19.36 -12.14 -3.43
C GLU A 53 -19.89 -13.35 -4.23
N GLY A 54 -19.38 -14.56 -3.96
CA GLY A 54 -19.77 -15.79 -4.67
C GLY A 54 -20.86 -16.62 -3.99
N ALA A 55 -21.28 -16.27 -2.78
CA ALA A 55 -22.37 -16.98 -2.11
C ALA A 55 -23.70 -16.65 -2.82
N PRO A 56 -24.42 -17.66 -3.36
CA PRO A 56 -25.73 -17.43 -3.94
C PRO A 56 -26.58 -16.77 -2.85
N THR A 57 -27.26 -15.69 -3.24
CA THR A 57 -28.18 -14.92 -2.41
C THR A 57 -29.32 -15.83 -1.95
N GLY A 58 -29.03 -16.63 -0.92
CA GLY A 58 -29.99 -17.44 -0.21
C GLY A 58 -31.12 -16.53 0.23
N ASN A 59 -32.32 -16.88 -0.27
CA ASN A 59 -33.63 -16.27 -0.09
C ASN A 59 -33.65 -15.19 1.02
N PRO A 60 -33.94 -13.91 0.71
CA PRO A 60 -33.94 -12.83 1.70
C PRO A 60 -35.00 -13.09 2.76
N GLY A 61 -34.61 -13.81 3.81
CA GLY A 61 -35.40 -14.07 4.98
C GLY A 61 -35.81 -12.73 5.58
N ARG A 62 -37.10 -12.43 5.47
CA ARG A 62 -37.87 -11.46 6.26
C ARG A 62 -37.09 -10.17 6.57
N LYS A 63 -37.17 -9.19 5.66
CA LYS A 63 -36.77 -7.80 5.91
C LYS A 63 -37.40 -7.33 7.22
N THR A 64 -36.69 -7.37 8.34
CA THR A 64 -37.11 -6.68 9.55
C THR A 64 -37.02 -5.19 9.23
N PRO A 65 -38.14 -4.47 9.15
CA PRO A 65 -38.11 -3.05 8.85
C PRO A 65 -37.34 -2.36 9.98
N VAL A 66 -36.21 -1.76 9.65
CA VAL A 66 -35.49 -0.90 10.59
C VAL A 66 -36.38 0.33 10.79
N PRO A 67 -36.72 0.71 12.05
CA PRO A 67 -37.59 1.84 12.30
C PRO A 67 -37.02 3.10 11.65
N SER A 68 -37.80 3.72 10.77
CA SER A 68 -37.42 4.97 10.10
C SER A 68 -37.32 6.07 11.14
N LEU A 69 -36.17 6.74 11.20
CA LEU A 69 -35.99 7.90 12.07
C LEU A 69 -36.98 9.01 11.64
N PRO A 70 -37.76 9.59 12.57
CA PRO A 70 -38.86 10.50 12.25
C PRO A 70 -38.44 11.85 11.63
N TYR A 71 -37.13 12.08 11.47
CA TYR A 71 -36.57 13.36 11.01
C TYR A 71 -36.06 13.32 9.56
N THR A 72 -36.10 12.18 8.86
CA THR A 72 -35.67 12.11 7.45
C THR A 72 -36.84 12.27 6.51
N LEU A 73 -36.87 13.36 5.73
CA LEU A 73 -37.86 13.56 4.67
C LEU A 73 -37.75 12.41 3.64
N PRO A 74 -38.83 11.68 3.35
CA PRO A 74 -38.80 10.59 2.39
C PRO A 74 -38.39 11.10 1.00
N GLY A 75 -37.44 10.41 0.36
CA GLY A 75 -36.90 10.78 -0.96
C GLY A 75 -35.67 11.70 -0.96
N SER A 76 -35.25 12.22 0.20
CA SER A 76 -34.02 13.01 0.32
C SER A 76 -32.75 12.19 0.07
N ALA A 77 -31.65 12.86 -0.30
CA ALA A 77 -30.33 12.22 -0.46
C ALA A 77 -29.85 11.55 0.83
N SER A 78 -30.16 12.14 1.99
CA SER A 78 -29.87 11.57 3.31
C SER A 78 -30.70 10.31 3.58
N ALA A 79 -31.99 10.27 3.21
CA ALA A 79 -32.82 9.08 3.33
C ALA A 79 -32.29 7.91 2.47
N ARG A 80 -31.86 8.19 1.24
CA ARG A 80 -31.23 7.18 0.35
C ARG A 80 -29.93 6.64 0.94
N PHE A 81 -29.10 7.52 1.51
CA PHE A 81 -27.86 7.12 2.19
C PHE A 81 -28.14 6.26 3.42
N PHE A 82 -29.13 6.62 4.25
CA PHE A 82 -29.53 5.84 5.43
C PHE A 82 -30.11 4.47 5.06
N GLU A 83 -30.92 4.39 4.01
CA GLU A 83 -31.41 3.11 3.49
C GLU A 83 -30.28 2.22 2.98
N PHE A 84 -29.31 2.80 2.28
CA PHE A 84 -28.13 2.06 1.84
C PHE A 84 -27.34 1.53 3.04
N LEU A 85 -27.10 2.38 4.05
CA LEU A 85 -26.35 2.03 5.25
C LEU A 85 -27.07 0.96 6.08
N SER A 86 -28.40 1.06 6.23
CA SER A 86 -29.19 0.09 7.00
C SER A 86 -29.28 -1.26 6.30
N LYS A 87 -29.47 -1.30 4.96
CA LYS A 87 -29.38 -2.53 4.17
C LYS A 87 -28.00 -3.18 4.28
N ARG A 88 -26.93 -2.36 4.22
CA ARG A 88 -25.54 -2.81 4.37
C ARG A 88 -25.28 -3.38 5.77
N MET A 89 -25.75 -2.71 6.81
CA MET A 89 -25.58 -3.12 8.21
C MET A 89 -26.40 -4.37 8.53
N ALA A 90 -27.61 -4.49 7.99
CA ALA A 90 -28.43 -5.70 8.11
C ALA A 90 -27.73 -6.90 7.46
N TRP A 91 -27.23 -6.74 6.23
CA TRP A 91 -26.44 -7.76 5.53
C TRP A 91 -25.17 -8.14 6.30
N TRP A 92 -24.45 -7.15 6.84
CA TRP A 92 -23.28 -7.39 7.67
C TRP A 92 -23.65 -8.26 8.87
N ARG A 93 -24.71 -7.91 9.60
CA ARG A 93 -25.13 -8.63 10.80
C ARG A 93 -25.65 -10.03 10.49
N SER A 94 -26.36 -10.22 9.39
CA SER A 94 -26.96 -11.52 9.04
C SER A 94 -25.98 -12.49 8.40
N THR A 95 -25.03 -11.99 7.61
CA THR A 95 -24.22 -12.83 6.71
C THR A 95 -22.74 -12.81 7.09
N VAL A 96 -22.18 -11.64 7.39
CA VAL A 96 -20.75 -11.50 7.68
C VAL A 96 -20.42 -11.82 9.14
N TRP A 97 -21.19 -11.29 10.09
CA TRP A 97 -20.93 -11.46 11.52
C TRP A 97 -20.92 -12.92 12.00
N PRO A 98 -21.91 -13.77 11.70
CA PRO A 98 -21.94 -15.13 12.25
C PRO A 98 -20.83 -16.04 11.69
N GLN A 99 -20.37 -15.80 10.46
CA GLN A 99 -19.33 -16.63 9.82
C GLN A 99 -17.92 -16.06 10.02
N LYS A 100 -17.77 -14.73 10.11
CA LYS A 100 -16.48 -14.05 10.12
C LYS A 100 -16.28 -13.10 11.31
N GLY A 101 -17.08 -13.25 12.37
CA GLY A 101 -17.03 -12.39 13.56
C GLY A 101 -15.61 -12.27 14.14
N ASN A 102 -14.89 -13.38 14.26
CA ASN A 102 -13.49 -13.37 14.75
C ASN A 102 -12.55 -12.57 13.85
N LEU A 103 -12.71 -12.64 12.52
CA LEU A 103 -11.90 -11.87 11.57
C LEU A 103 -12.20 -10.37 11.65
N VAL A 104 -13.47 -10.00 11.79
CA VAL A 104 -13.87 -8.59 11.97
C VAL A 104 -13.33 -8.05 13.29
N LEU A 105 -13.39 -8.84 14.36
CA LEU A 105 -12.85 -8.45 15.67
C LEU A 105 -11.33 -8.30 15.61
N GLY A 106 -10.63 -9.23 14.94
CA GLY A 106 -9.20 -9.15 14.70
C GLY A 106 -8.81 -7.93 13.86
N LEU A 107 -9.59 -7.63 12.81
CA LEU A 107 -9.39 -6.44 11.98
C LEU A 107 -9.57 -5.15 12.78
N ALA A 108 -10.61 -5.07 13.62
CA ALA A 108 -10.88 -3.93 14.49
C ALA A 108 -9.80 -3.77 15.57
N PHE A 109 -9.33 -4.88 16.14
CA PHE A 109 -8.24 -4.87 17.11
C PHE A 109 -6.92 -4.43 16.46
N ASN A 110 -6.56 -4.99 15.30
CA ASN A 110 -5.33 -4.63 14.59
C ASN A 110 -5.36 -3.20 14.06
N SER A 111 -6.52 -2.69 13.62
CA SER A 111 -6.65 -1.29 13.20
C SER A 111 -6.53 -0.32 14.37
N LEU A 112 -7.12 -0.65 15.52
CA LEU A 112 -6.96 0.13 16.74
C LEU A 112 -5.49 0.11 17.21
N LEU A 113 -4.86 -1.06 17.21
CA LEU A 113 -3.45 -1.20 17.59
C LEU A 113 -2.53 -0.44 16.63
N ALA A 114 -2.80 -0.48 15.32
CA ALA A 114 -2.08 0.31 14.32
C ALA A 114 -2.21 1.82 14.57
N LEU A 115 -3.41 2.30 14.92
CA LEU A 115 -3.64 3.69 15.28
C LEU A 115 -2.90 4.09 16.57
N LEU A 116 -2.87 3.21 17.57
CA LEU A 116 -2.11 3.45 18.81
C LEU A 116 -0.60 3.51 18.55
N VAL A 117 -0.05 2.55 17.79
CA VAL A 117 1.38 2.54 17.43
C VAL A 117 1.75 3.75 16.58
N SER A 118 0.91 4.14 15.61
CA SER A 118 1.14 5.34 14.82
C SER A 118 1.07 6.62 15.65
N ALA A 119 0.19 6.69 16.66
CA ALA A 119 0.13 7.83 17.58
C ALA A 119 1.40 7.99 18.42
N LEU A 120 2.09 6.88 18.73
CA LEU A 120 3.41 6.91 19.39
C LEU A 120 4.52 7.43 18.46
N LEU A 121 4.39 7.20 17.15
CA LEU A 121 5.35 7.67 16.13
C LEU A 121 5.14 9.16 15.76
N GLY A 122 3.93 9.70 15.95
CA GLY A 122 3.62 11.12 15.77
C GLY A 122 2.35 11.38 14.95
N GLY A 123 2.00 12.65 14.76
CA GLY A 123 0.73 13.05 14.10
C GLY A 123 0.62 12.64 12.62
N VAL A 124 1.73 12.72 11.86
CA VAL A 124 1.71 12.37 10.43
C VAL A 124 1.63 10.86 10.19
N PRO A 125 2.38 10.00 10.89
CA PRO A 125 2.15 8.56 10.86
C PRO A 125 0.70 8.15 11.16
N VAL A 126 0.01 8.83 12.07
CA VAL A 126 -1.43 8.59 12.33
C VAL A 126 -2.27 8.89 11.10
N LEU A 127 -2.02 10.02 10.43
CA LEU A 127 -2.73 10.39 9.20
C LEU A 127 -2.48 9.36 8.09
N LEU A 128 -1.22 8.94 7.89
CA LEU A 128 -0.88 7.90 6.90
C LEU A 128 -1.54 6.56 7.23
N THR A 129 -1.60 6.19 8.51
CA THR A 129 -2.28 4.97 8.97
C THR A 129 -3.79 5.07 8.73
N ALA A 130 -4.40 6.22 9.00
CA ALA A 130 -5.81 6.47 8.71
C ALA A 130 -6.10 6.39 7.20
N ILE A 131 -5.22 6.94 6.35
CA ILE A 131 -5.29 6.81 4.89
C ILE A 131 -5.16 5.34 4.49
N ALA A 132 -4.21 4.59 5.06
CA ALA A 132 -4.04 3.16 4.80
C ALA A 132 -5.33 2.39 5.10
N LEU A 133 -5.92 2.60 6.28
CA LEU A 133 -7.18 1.99 6.69
C LEU A 133 -8.34 2.41 5.76
N ALA A 134 -8.38 3.67 5.32
CA ALA A 134 -9.36 4.14 4.35
C ALA A 134 -9.19 3.46 2.99
N LEU A 135 -7.97 3.28 2.49
CA LEU A 135 -7.70 2.53 1.24
C LEU A 135 -8.11 1.06 1.38
N ALA A 136 -7.80 0.43 2.52
CA ALA A 136 -8.25 -0.92 2.83
C ALA A 136 -9.79 -1.02 2.83
N GLY A 137 -10.48 -0.05 3.44
CA GLY A 137 -11.93 0.07 3.41
C GLY A 137 -12.50 0.29 2.00
N CYS A 138 -11.90 1.19 1.21
CA CYS A 138 -12.26 1.45 -0.18
C CYS A 138 -12.18 0.19 -1.03
N ARG A 139 -11.17 -0.66 -0.81
CA ARG A 139 -11.05 -1.96 -1.49
C ARG A 139 -12.24 -2.89 -1.23
N LEU A 140 -12.86 -2.84 -0.05
CA LEU A 140 -14.06 -3.64 0.26
C LEU A 140 -15.31 -3.15 -0.48
N VAL A 141 -15.33 -1.87 -0.84
CA VAL A 141 -16.46 -1.23 -1.53
C VAL A 141 -16.34 -1.34 -3.05
N LEU A 142 -15.12 -1.39 -3.56
CA LEU A 142 -14.84 -1.50 -4.99
C LEU A 142 -15.30 -2.85 -5.54
N ARG A 143 -16.18 -2.81 -6.54
CA ARG A 143 -16.69 -3.99 -7.24
C ARG A 143 -15.57 -4.76 -7.95
N SER A 144 -15.76 -6.08 -8.06
CA SER A 144 -14.84 -7.01 -8.72
C SER A 144 -14.42 -6.59 -10.15
N SER A 145 -15.27 -5.88 -10.91
CA SER A 145 -15.00 -5.46 -12.29
C SER A 145 -13.90 -4.39 -12.47
N ARG A 146 -13.22 -3.96 -11.40
CA ARG A 146 -12.12 -2.98 -11.43
C ARG A 146 -10.82 -3.56 -10.88
N GLU A 147 -10.40 -4.72 -11.38
CA GLU A 147 -9.22 -5.44 -10.89
C GLU A 147 -7.93 -4.60 -10.98
N GLY A 148 -7.69 -3.90 -12.09
CA GLY A 148 -6.53 -3.00 -12.22
C GLY A 148 -6.47 -1.90 -11.14
N VAL A 149 -7.60 -1.27 -10.81
CA VAL A 149 -7.67 -0.25 -9.74
C VAL A 149 -7.39 -0.89 -8.38
N ARG A 150 -7.88 -2.12 -8.14
CA ARG A 150 -7.60 -2.85 -6.90
C ARG A 150 -6.10 -3.17 -6.78
N LEU A 151 -5.46 -3.59 -7.87
CA LEU A 151 -4.01 -3.84 -7.89
C LEU A 151 -3.21 -2.56 -7.61
N ALA A 152 -3.60 -1.43 -8.22
CA ALA A 152 -2.97 -0.13 -7.98
C ALA A 152 -3.15 0.35 -6.53
N LEU A 153 -4.33 0.17 -5.93
CA LEU A 153 -4.55 0.47 -4.52
C LEU A 153 -3.69 -0.41 -3.62
N GLY A 154 -3.51 -1.69 -3.99
CA GLY A 154 -2.66 -2.60 -3.24
C GLY A 154 -1.19 -2.24 -3.29
N SER A 155 -0.71 -1.74 -4.43
CA SER A 155 0.67 -1.30 -4.52
C SER A 155 0.94 0.01 -3.77
N CYS A 156 -0.03 0.94 -3.78
CA CYS A 156 0.03 2.12 -2.93
C CYS A 156 0.06 1.73 -1.45
N PHE A 157 -0.80 0.79 -1.03
CA PHE A 157 -0.87 0.33 0.36
C PHE A 157 0.39 -0.43 0.81
N LEU A 158 0.94 -1.32 -0.02
CA LEU A 158 2.02 -2.23 0.38
C LEU A 158 3.42 -1.67 0.16
N ALA A 159 3.59 -0.64 -0.66
CA ALA A 159 4.90 -0.06 -0.94
C ALA A 159 4.92 1.46 -0.75
N GLY A 160 3.98 2.19 -1.36
CA GLY A 160 3.97 3.67 -1.31
C GLY A 160 3.78 4.23 0.09
N LEU A 161 2.74 3.78 0.81
CA LEU A 161 2.44 4.22 2.17
C LEU A 161 3.52 3.80 3.18
N PRO A 162 4.03 2.55 3.18
CA PRO A 162 5.16 2.16 4.03
C PRO A 162 6.42 2.98 3.77
N TRP A 163 6.73 3.30 2.51
CA TRP A 163 7.85 4.18 2.19
C TRP A 163 7.66 5.57 2.79
N LEU A 164 6.48 6.17 2.60
CA LEU A 164 6.15 7.45 3.23
C LEU A 164 6.21 7.34 4.74
N LEU A 165 5.67 6.29 5.35
CA LEU A 165 5.71 6.08 6.79
C LEU A 165 7.16 6.08 7.32
N GLY A 166 8.07 5.40 6.62
CA GLY A 166 9.50 5.44 6.92
C GLY A 166 10.06 6.86 6.83
N TYR A 167 9.86 7.53 5.69
CA TYR A 167 10.35 8.90 5.48
C TYR A 167 9.82 9.89 6.55
N THR A 168 8.53 9.77 6.85
CA THR A 168 7.80 10.64 7.77
C THR A 168 8.07 10.38 9.25
N SER A 169 8.56 9.20 9.62
CA SER A 169 8.89 8.90 11.03
C SER A 169 10.23 9.49 11.47
N PHE A 170 11.10 9.85 10.52
CA PHE A 170 12.44 10.38 10.77
C PHE A 170 12.64 11.80 10.25
N GLY A 171 11.96 12.17 9.15
CA GLY A 171 11.98 13.52 8.61
C GLY A 171 11.06 14.47 9.37
N ASP A 172 11.48 15.74 9.53
CA ASP A 172 10.62 16.77 10.11
C ASP A 172 9.60 17.30 9.09
N LEU A 173 8.44 16.66 9.06
CA LEU A 173 7.32 17.05 8.22
C LEU A 173 6.54 18.23 8.78
N GLY A 174 6.89 18.76 9.97
CA GLY A 174 6.39 20.07 10.38
C GLY A 174 6.73 21.13 9.31
N SER A 175 7.82 20.90 8.57
CA SER A 175 8.27 21.72 7.45
C SER A 175 7.59 21.44 6.09
N LEU A 176 6.67 20.46 5.99
CA LEU A 176 5.95 20.16 4.74
C LEU A 176 5.15 21.35 4.20
N GLY A 177 4.71 22.23 5.11
CA GLY A 177 4.04 23.47 4.74
C GLY A 177 4.98 24.57 4.26
N SER A 178 6.27 24.51 4.63
CA SER A 178 7.26 25.54 4.29
C SER A 178 8.00 25.29 2.99
N GLU A 179 8.29 24.03 2.63
CA GLU A 179 9.10 23.69 1.44
C GLU A 179 8.35 22.69 0.53
N PRO A 180 7.59 23.16 -0.48
CA PRO A 180 6.81 22.29 -1.35
C PRO A 180 7.69 21.32 -2.17
N GLY A 181 8.97 21.64 -2.40
CA GLY A 181 9.89 20.80 -3.18
C GLY A 181 10.14 19.43 -2.54
N VAL A 182 10.45 19.42 -1.24
CA VAL A 182 10.77 18.20 -0.48
C VAL A 182 9.58 17.25 -0.44
N THR A 183 8.37 17.82 -0.28
CA THR A 183 7.12 17.05 -0.29
C THR A 183 6.90 16.34 -1.63
N VAL A 184 7.08 17.08 -2.73
CA VAL A 184 6.86 16.55 -4.08
C VAL A 184 7.87 15.46 -4.39
N GLU A 185 9.12 15.61 -3.97
CA GLU A 185 10.16 14.58 -4.12
C GLU A 185 9.80 13.31 -3.35
N ALA A 186 9.43 13.43 -2.08
CA ALA A 186 9.03 12.29 -1.26
C ALA A 186 7.81 11.56 -1.85
N LEU A 187 6.80 12.29 -2.31
CA LEU A 187 5.62 11.71 -2.97
C LEU A 187 5.98 11.05 -4.31
N ALA A 188 6.86 11.66 -5.10
CA ALA A 188 7.33 11.09 -6.36
C ALA A 188 8.08 9.78 -6.13
N MET A 189 8.97 9.73 -5.14
CA MET A 189 9.68 8.51 -4.75
C MET A 189 8.73 7.43 -4.25
N ALA A 190 7.79 7.78 -3.37
CA ALA A 190 6.74 6.85 -2.93
C ALA A 190 5.92 6.28 -4.11
N ALA A 191 5.60 7.11 -5.10
CA ALA A 191 4.89 6.71 -6.30
C ALA A 191 5.71 5.77 -7.18
N ILE A 192 7.02 6.02 -7.35
CA ILE A 192 7.95 5.14 -8.09
C ILE A 192 8.02 3.76 -7.41
N TYR A 193 8.11 3.71 -6.08
CA TYR A 193 8.11 2.46 -5.32
C TYR A 193 6.77 1.72 -5.44
N ALA A 194 5.66 2.43 -5.35
CA ALA A 194 4.33 1.86 -5.59
C ALA A 194 4.19 1.34 -7.01
N LEU A 195 4.74 2.03 -8.03
CA LEU A 195 4.73 1.58 -9.42
C LEU A 195 5.58 0.33 -9.61
N ALA A 196 6.79 0.29 -9.02
CA ALA A 196 7.63 -0.89 -9.03
C ALA A 196 6.88 -2.08 -8.43
N TYR A 197 6.32 -1.94 -7.22
CA TYR A 197 5.54 -3.01 -6.59
C TYR A 197 4.28 -3.40 -7.37
N HIS A 198 3.62 -2.44 -8.03
CA HIS A 198 2.50 -2.73 -8.92
C HIS A 198 2.92 -3.63 -10.08
N SER A 199 4.06 -3.33 -10.71
CA SER A 199 4.57 -4.13 -11.81
C SER A 199 4.88 -5.57 -11.40
N TYR A 200 5.38 -5.78 -10.17
CA TYR A 200 5.53 -7.12 -9.58
C TYR A 200 4.20 -7.87 -9.47
N GLN A 201 3.13 -7.20 -9.02
CA GLN A 201 1.80 -7.81 -8.94
C GLN A 201 1.24 -8.15 -10.32
N VAL A 202 1.33 -7.23 -11.28
CA VAL A 202 0.86 -7.46 -12.66
C VAL A 202 1.61 -8.62 -13.30
N LEU A 203 2.93 -8.70 -13.11
CA LEU A 203 3.75 -9.79 -13.63
C LEU A 203 3.36 -11.15 -13.03
N SER A 204 2.89 -11.18 -11.79
CA SER A 204 2.39 -12.40 -11.14
C SER A 204 0.98 -12.81 -11.57
N ALA A 205 0.17 -11.89 -12.11
CA ALA A 205 -1.27 -12.08 -12.29
C ALA A 205 -1.75 -12.16 -13.75
N GLU A 206 -1.36 -11.21 -14.62
CA GLU A 206 -2.09 -10.93 -15.87
C GLU A 206 -1.26 -11.07 -17.16
N GLY A 207 0.07 -11.17 -17.09
CA GLY A 207 0.89 -11.44 -18.28
C GLY A 207 2.26 -10.76 -18.28
N LEU A 208 3.22 -11.43 -18.91
CA LEU A 208 4.65 -11.15 -18.80
C LEU A 208 5.07 -9.83 -19.46
N SER A 209 4.45 -9.47 -20.59
CA SER A 209 4.86 -8.30 -21.38
C SER A 209 4.44 -6.98 -20.73
N GLY A 210 3.21 -6.88 -20.23
CA GLY A 210 2.70 -5.68 -19.57
C GLY A 210 3.41 -5.39 -18.25
N GLY A 211 3.59 -6.42 -17.42
CA GLY A 211 4.32 -6.29 -16.14
C GLY A 211 5.79 -5.89 -16.35
N ALA A 212 6.48 -6.48 -17.33
CA ALA A 212 7.87 -6.14 -17.62
C ALA A 212 8.02 -4.71 -18.15
N ALA A 213 7.11 -4.24 -19.01
CA ALA A 213 7.10 -2.87 -19.50
C ALA A 213 6.89 -1.85 -18.37
N LEU A 214 5.95 -2.12 -17.45
CA LEU A 214 5.71 -1.28 -16.27
C LEU A 214 6.91 -1.26 -15.32
N LEU A 215 7.57 -2.41 -15.13
CA LEU A 215 8.76 -2.50 -14.29
C LEU A 215 9.93 -1.71 -14.89
N ASN A 216 10.14 -1.81 -16.20
CA ASN A 216 11.13 -1.00 -16.92
C ASN A 216 10.81 0.49 -16.82
N LEU A 217 9.54 0.88 -16.95
CA LEU A 217 9.10 2.26 -16.75
C LEU A 217 9.44 2.75 -15.34
N ALA A 218 9.11 1.98 -14.30
CA ALA A 218 9.43 2.36 -12.91
C ALA A 218 10.93 2.59 -12.70
N HIS A 219 11.77 1.73 -13.27
CA HIS A 219 13.23 1.84 -13.19
C HIS A 219 13.79 3.03 -13.96
N VAL A 220 13.31 3.29 -15.18
CA VAL A 220 13.69 4.46 -15.96
C VAL A 220 13.27 5.75 -15.24
N THR A 221 12.06 5.78 -14.68
CA THR A 221 11.58 6.92 -13.88
C THR A 221 12.44 7.14 -12.63
N ALA A 222 12.84 6.06 -11.93
CA ALA A 222 13.75 6.15 -10.79
C ALA A 222 15.11 6.74 -11.18
N ALA A 223 15.73 6.25 -12.26
CA ALA A 223 17.01 6.76 -12.74
C ALA A 223 16.90 8.21 -13.22
N ALA A 224 15.83 8.57 -13.93
CA ALA A 224 15.57 9.93 -14.38
C ALA A 224 15.41 10.89 -13.19
N MET A 225 14.70 10.47 -12.14
CA MET A 225 14.55 11.25 -10.91
C MET A 225 15.91 11.54 -10.27
N LEU A 226 16.81 10.54 -10.19
CA LEU A 226 18.17 10.77 -9.67
C LEU A 226 19.00 11.76 -10.50
N VAL A 227 18.81 11.77 -11.82
CA VAL A 227 19.47 12.77 -12.69
C VAL A 227 18.92 14.18 -12.39
N VAL A 228 17.61 14.31 -12.17
CA VAL A 228 16.98 15.59 -11.79
C VAL A 228 17.49 16.09 -10.43
N VAL A 229 17.70 15.18 -9.48
CA VAL A 229 18.29 15.46 -8.15
C VAL A 229 19.81 15.67 -8.22
N LYS A 230 20.40 15.73 -9.43
CA LYS A 230 21.83 15.96 -9.67
C LYS A 230 22.77 14.88 -9.11
N GLN A 231 22.29 13.64 -9.02
CA GLN A 231 23.06 12.46 -8.59
C GLN A 231 23.33 11.49 -9.78
N PRO A 232 24.02 11.91 -10.87
CA PRO A 232 24.16 11.11 -12.09
C PRO A 232 25.01 9.84 -11.89
N ILE A 233 25.96 9.86 -10.95
CA ILE A 233 26.80 8.68 -10.65
C ILE A 233 25.92 7.57 -10.04
N LEU A 234 25.04 7.94 -9.10
CA LEU A 234 24.12 7.00 -8.48
C LEU A 234 23.04 6.54 -9.46
N ALA A 235 22.57 7.43 -10.36
CA ALA A 235 21.71 7.05 -11.46
C ALA A 235 22.35 5.98 -12.37
N GLY A 236 23.65 6.11 -12.66
CA GLY A 236 24.43 5.09 -13.38
C GLY A 236 24.52 3.77 -12.61
N GLY A 237 24.76 3.82 -11.30
CA GLY A 237 24.79 2.62 -10.44
C GLY A 237 23.43 1.89 -10.42
N VAL A 238 22.34 2.64 -10.30
CA VAL A 238 20.98 2.13 -10.37
C VAL A 238 20.68 1.52 -11.74
N ALA A 239 21.11 2.15 -12.83
CA ALA A 239 21.00 1.60 -14.18
C ALA A 239 21.79 0.29 -14.36
N LEU A 240 22.99 0.19 -13.79
CA LEU A 240 23.80 -1.04 -13.81
C LEU A 240 23.11 -2.19 -13.04
N LEU A 241 22.48 -1.89 -11.90
CA LEU A 241 21.69 -2.87 -11.14
C LEU A 241 20.47 -3.40 -11.91
N PHE A 242 20.02 -2.68 -12.96
CA PHE A 242 18.93 -3.13 -13.83
C PHE A 242 19.40 -4.00 -15.00
N LEU A 243 20.69 -4.06 -15.31
CA LEU A 243 21.19 -4.89 -16.41
C LEU A 243 20.83 -6.38 -16.27
N PRO A 244 21.00 -7.03 -15.10
CA PRO A 244 20.60 -8.42 -14.94
C PRO A 244 19.12 -8.64 -15.28
N GLN A 245 18.27 -7.69 -14.93
CA GLN A 245 16.85 -7.76 -15.22
C GLN A 245 16.58 -7.68 -16.73
N LEU A 246 17.20 -6.74 -17.44
CA LEU A 246 17.05 -6.61 -18.89
C LEU A 246 17.58 -7.84 -19.64
N LEU A 247 18.68 -8.43 -19.16
CA LEU A 247 19.24 -9.66 -19.74
C LEU A 247 18.36 -10.89 -19.51
N LEU A 248 17.58 -10.93 -18.42
CA LEU A 248 16.66 -12.02 -18.10
C LEU A 248 15.28 -11.89 -18.77
N GLN A 249 14.92 -10.71 -19.28
CA GLN A 249 13.62 -10.48 -19.94
C GLN A 249 13.36 -11.36 -21.17
N PRO A 250 14.32 -11.59 -22.08
CA PRO A 250 14.11 -12.52 -23.19
C PRO A 250 13.83 -13.95 -22.73
N ALA A 251 14.51 -14.41 -21.68
CA ALA A 251 14.28 -15.74 -21.10
C ALA A 251 12.91 -15.85 -20.42
N LEU A 252 12.42 -14.75 -19.82
CA LEU A 252 11.08 -14.65 -19.28
C LEU A 252 10.00 -14.82 -20.37
N LEU A 253 10.20 -14.20 -21.53
CA LEU A 253 9.27 -14.29 -22.67
C LEU A 253 9.22 -15.69 -23.29
N THR A 254 10.31 -16.47 -23.20
CA THR A 254 10.34 -17.84 -23.73
C THR A 254 9.77 -18.86 -22.74
N THR A 255 10.21 -18.81 -21.48
CA THR A 255 9.88 -19.82 -20.45
C THR A 255 8.52 -19.61 -19.79
N HIS A 256 7.99 -18.38 -19.83
CA HIS A 256 6.77 -17.97 -19.12
C HIS A 256 6.81 -18.16 -17.60
N ASP A 257 8.00 -18.38 -17.02
CA ASP A 257 8.17 -18.58 -15.57
C ASP A 257 8.33 -17.22 -14.85
N GLY A 258 7.19 -16.58 -14.58
CA GLY A 258 7.13 -15.31 -13.83
C GLY A 258 7.75 -15.42 -12.44
N LEU A 259 7.48 -16.49 -11.69
CA LEU A 259 7.95 -16.63 -10.30
C LEU A 259 9.47 -16.86 -10.24
N GLY A 260 10.03 -17.66 -11.13
CA GLY A 260 11.47 -17.87 -11.25
C GLY A 260 12.21 -16.56 -11.54
N TYR A 261 11.71 -15.79 -12.50
CA TYR A 261 12.24 -14.45 -12.82
C TYR A 261 12.14 -13.50 -11.63
N LEU A 262 10.99 -13.44 -10.95
CA LEU A 262 10.80 -12.56 -9.79
C LEU A 262 11.79 -12.85 -8.67
N ARG A 263 12.10 -14.13 -8.41
CA ARG A 263 13.12 -14.51 -7.41
C ARG A 263 14.51 -14.00 -7.76
N GLN A 264 14.88 -14.06 -9.04
CA GLN A 264 16.20 -13.61 -9.51
C GLN A 264 16.32 -12.08 -9.52
N VAL A 265 15.24 -11.37 -9.84
CA VAL A 265 15.22 -9.90 -9.95
C VAL A 265 14.98 -9.21 -8.60
N GLN A 266 14.44 -9.91 -7.60
CA GLN A 266 14.14 -9.31 -6.30
C GLN A 266 15.36 -8.67 -5.63
N ALA A 267 16.49 -9.38 -5.55
CA ALA A 267 17.70 -8.87 -4.89
C ALA A 267 18.27 -7.60 -5.57
N PRO A 268 18.51 -7.58 -6.90
CA PRO A 268 19.02 -6.37 -7.55
C PRO A 268 18.04 -5.20 -7.45
N THR A 269 16.73 -5.43 -7.53
CA THR A 269 15.77 -4.33 -7.33
C THR A 269 15.78 -3.82 -5.89
N MET A 270 15.94 -4.69 -4.88
CA MET A 270 16.04 -4.25 -3.47
C MET A 270 17.28 -3.37 -3.27
N ALA A 271 18.41 -3.76 -3.88
CA ALA A 271 19.64 -2.97 -3.87
C ALA A 271 19.44 -1.62 -4.59
N ALA A 272 18.81 -1.61 -5.77
CA ALA A 272 18.54 -0.38 -6.51
C ALA A 272 17.65 0.58 -5.71
N MET A 273 16.62 0.06 -5.05
CA MET A 273 15.79 0.82 -4.12
C MET A 273 16.65 1.44 -3.00
N MET A 274 17.49 0.66 -2.32
CA MET A 274 18.36 1.20 -1.26
C MET A 274 19.33 2.28 -1.79
N VAL A 275 19.92 2.08 -2.96
CA VAL A 275 20.80 3.08 -3.59
C VAL A 275 20.03 4.35 -3.94
N THR A 276 18.81 4.24 -4.49
CA THR A 276 17.97 5.43 -4.73
C THR A 276 17.62 6.17 -3.45
N ALA A 277 17.34 5.45 -2.36
CA ALA A 277 17.06 6.07 -1.06
C ALA A 277 18.30 6.77 -0.47
N LEU A 278 19.47 6.16 -0.56
CA LEU A 278 20.73 6.78 -0.16
C LEU A 278 21.03 8.03 -0.97
N ALA A 279 20.74 8.01 -2.28
CA ALA A 279 20.96 9.15 -3.16
C ALA A 279 20.10 10.37 -2.81
N THR A 280 18.86 10.16 -2.38
CA THR A 280 17.96 11.25 -1.95
C THR A 280 18.30 11.82 -0.57
N ALA A 281 19.13 11.09 0.21
CA ALA A 281 19.56 11.53 1.53
C ALA A 281 20.78 12.47 1.50
N VAL A 282 21.48 12.57 0.36
CA VAL A 282 22.73 13.32 0.15
C VAL A 282 22.48 14.57 -0.66
#